data_AF-A0A9E5EH02-F1
#
_entry.id   AF-A0A9E5EH02-F1
#
_cell.length_a   1.000
_cell.length_b   1.000
_cell.length_c   1.000
_cell.angle_alpha   90.00
_cell.angle_beta   90.00
_cell.angle_gamma   90.00
#
_symmetry.space_group_name_H-M   'P 1'
#
loop_
_entity.id
_entity.type
_entity.pdbx_description
1 polymer ?
#
loop_
_entity_poly.entity_id
_entity_poly.type
_entity_poly.pdbx_seq_one_letter_code
_entity_poly.pdbx_strand_id
1 'polypeptide(L)'
;VGELPVRDRSVVLCREHVMLSQEVAEKSMVLLKNESVNGAAFLPLGLKPGSKIAMFGRLAAARNIGDGGSSDVMAPNVVTPLVGIREHFANCEVSHDPQANLATQVQQAKQSDVAIVVVGYTKEEEGEFIGDSEDTVDLVKQIPRQDDPILASEYEKYMRENHHYAPDELRIKSRNGTFSIGGDRESIRLLDDDVQMIRAVAKVQPRTIVVIVAGSAVVMSEWINEVSSVVMGWYSGINGGRALANILSGAVNPSGRLPFAIPHDESHLPFFDRNAKKITYDYWHGQWKLDRDGNEAMFPFGFGCSYTQFSISSPAIETNDLIKFRFEVSNVGSRDGATVVQVFAGCKNSSIERPKRRLVAFKRVELRAGETKHVECTASLQSLATRDTKTHGWFVEQGSWNFEIAQFSGDPKALLLDQSIHKQIDL
;
A
#
# COMPACT_ATOMS: atom_id res chain seq x y z
N VAL A 1 -1.56 19.29 -36.67
CA VAL A 1 -1.43 18.48 -35.45
C VAL A 1 -2.86 18.16 -35.02
N GLY A 2 -3.22 16.87 -35.02
CA GLY A 2 -4.60 16.41 -35.09
C GLY A 2 -5.42 16.72 -33.83
N GLU A 3 -6.73 16.90 -34.01
CA GLU A 3 -7.65 16.91 -32.88
C GLU A 3 -7.55 15.56 -32.14
N LEU A 4 -7.33 15.62 -30.82
CA LEU A 4 -7.42 14.43 -29.99
C LEU A 4 -8.84 13.84 -30.06
N PRO A 5 -8.99 12.51 -29.94
CA PRO A 5 -10.22 11.84 -30.39
C PRO A 5 -11.44 12.10 -29.51
N VAL A 6 -11.30 12.58 -28.27
CA VAL A 6 -12.48 12.76 -27.40
C VAL A 6 -12.40 13.93 -26.41
N ARG A 7 -13.42 14.79 -26.47
CA ARG A 7 -13.70 15.87 -25.50
C ARG A 7 -14.91 15.58 -24.60
N ASP A 8 -15.57 14.44 -24.81
CA ASP A 8 -16.80 14.09 -24.12
C ASP A 8 -16.52 13.49 -22.73
N ARG A 9 -17.04 14.15 -21.68
CA ARG A 9 -16.95 13.66 -20.30
C ARG A 9 -17.83 12.43 -20.04
N SER A 10 -18.64 12.00 -21.00
CA SER A 10 -19.32 10.70 -20.98
C SER A 10 -18.35 9.52 -21.11
N VAL A 11 -17.13 9.75 -21.64
CA VAL A 11 -16.10 8.70 -21.79
C VAL A 11 -14.79 8.96 -21.04
N VAL A 12 -14.51 10.20 -20.61
CA VAL A 12 -13.37 10.54 -19.76
C VAL A 12 -13.87 11.15 -18.45
N LEU A 13 -13.40 10.62 -17.31
CA LEU A 13 -13.85 11.02 -15.96
C LEU A 13 -15.37 10.94 -15.76
N CYS A 14 -16.03 10.02 -16.47
CA CYS A 14 -17.44 9.71 -16.22
C CYS A 14 -17.62 9.12 -14.82
N ARG A 15 -18.88 9.03 -14.37
CA ARG A 15 -19.22 8.52 -13.04
C ARG A 15 -18.64 7.13 -12.80
N GLU A 16 -18.69 6.26 -13.80
CA GLU A 16 -18.20 4.88 -13.74
C GLU A 16 -16.70 4.85 -13.46
N HIS A 17 -15.91 5.71 -14.09
CA HIS A 17 -14.46 5.82 -13.83
C HIS A 17 -14.16 6.32 -12.43
N VAL A 18 -14.90 7.34 -11.96
CA VAL A 18 -14.74 7.90 -10.61
C VAL A 18 -15.10 6.87 -9.54
N MET A 19 -16.18 6.11 -9.77
CA MET A 19 -16.62 5.04 -8.86
C MET A 19 -15.63 3.87 -8.87
N LEU A 20 -15.11 3.47 -10.03
CA LEU A 20 -14.08 2.43 -10.12
C LEU A 20 -12.80 2.86 -9.39
N SER A 21 -12.36 4.11 -9.55
CA SER A 21 -11.21 4.64 -8.80
C SER A 21 -11.45 4.58 -7.29
N GLN A 22 -12.66 4.86 -6.82
CA GLN A 22 -13.01 4.74 -5.40
C GLN A 22 -12.99 3.28 -4.94
N GLU A 23 -13.60 2.37 -5.70
CA GLU A 23 -13.65 0.94 -5.40
C GLU A 23 -12.25 0.34 -5.32
N VAL A 24 -11.37 0.69 -6.27
CA VAL A 24 -9.98 0.23 -6.27
C VAL A 24 -9.24 0.75 -5.04
N ALA A 25 -9.40 2.03 -4.68
CA ALA A 25 -8.79 2.59 -3.47
C ALA A 25 -9.31 1.87 -2.19
N GLU A 26 -10.61 1.67 -2.07
CA GLU A 26 -11.25 0.97 -0.94
C GLU A 26 -10.77 -0.49 -0.79
N LYS A 27 -10.59 -1.21 -1.91
CA LYS A 27 -10.11 -2.59 -1.92
C LYS A 27 -8.59 -2.71 -1.74
N SER A 28 -7.85 -1.63 -1.96
CA SER A 28 -6.38 -1.63 -1.92
C SER A 28 -5.82 -1.12 -0.59
N MET A 29 -6.48 -0.16 0.07
CA MET A 29 -6.03 0.36 1.37
C MET A 29 -5.84 -0.79 2.37
N VAL A 30 -4.69 -0.76 3.06
CA VAL A 30 -4.32 -1.80 4.02
C VAL A 30 -4.40 -1.24 5.43
N LEU A 31 -5.28 -1.81 6.24
CA LEU A 31 -5.25 -1.56 7.68
C LEU A 31 -4.07 -2.33 8.27
N LEU A 32 -3.04 -1.64 8.73
CA LEU A 32 -1.82 -2.26 9.27
C LEU A 32 -1.94 -2.51 10.78
N LYS A 33 -2.56 -1.57 11.49
CA LYS A 33 -2.72 -1.63 12.95
C LYS A 33 -4.09 -1.08 13.33
N ASN A 34 -4.76 -1.74 14.29
CA ASN A 34 -6.00 -1.26 14.89
C ASN A 34 -6.14 -1.83 16.32
N GLU A 35 -5.59 -1.10 17.29
CA GLU A 35 -5.64 -1.46 18.70
C GLU A 35 -6.92 -0.96 19.37
N SER A 36 -7.28 -1.60 20.49
CA SER A 36 -8.38 -1.10 21.32
C SER A 36 -7.91 0.10 22.15
N VAL A 37 -8.73 1.12 22.23
CA VAL A 37 -8.50 2.29 23.10
C VAL A 37 -9.52 2.25 24.22
N ASN A 38 -9.04 2.31 25.47
CA ASN A 38 -9.89 2.23 26.67
C ASN A 38 -10.79 0.98 26.70
N GLY A 39 -10.29 -0.16 26.22
CA GLY A 39 -11.00 -1.44 26.21
C GLY A 39 -12.06 -1.61 25.12
N ALA A 40 -12.17 -0.66 24.19
CA ALA A 40 -13.08 -0.75 23.04
C ALA A 40 -12.30 -0.70 21.71
N ALA A 41 -12.80 -1.38 20.68
CA ALA A 41 -12.25 -1.31 19.34
C ALA A 41 -12.20 0.15 18.86
N PHE A 42 -11.05 0.58 18.34
CA PHE A 42 -10.88 1.98 17.92
C PHE A 42 -11.53 2.25 16.56
N LEU A 43 -11.12 1.53 15.51
CA LEU A 43 -11.80 1.51 14.22
C LEU A 43 -12.76 0.32 14.11
N PRO A 44 -13.92 0.49 13.44
CA PRO A 44 -14.35 1.70 12.74
C PRO A 44 -14.85 2.84 13.66
N LEU A 45 -14.77 4.08 13.18
CA LEU A 45 -15.15 5.30 13.90
C LEU A 45 -16.68 5.41 14.09
N GLY A 46 -17.14 5.10 15.30
CA GLY A 46 -18.53 5.35 15.74
C GLY A 46 -18.74 6.74 16.36
N LEU A 47 -18.43 7.82 15.64
CA LEU A 47 -18.53 9.19 16.15
C LEU A 47 -19.99 9.68 16.20
N LYS A 48 -20.33 10.45 17.24
CA LYS A 48 -21.65 11.09 17.40
C LYS A 48 -21.67 12.46 16.71
N PRO A 49 -22.85 12.98 16.31
CA PRO A 49 -22.96 14.38 15.88
C PRO A 49 -22.33 15.34 16.89
N GLY A 50 -21.56 16.31 16.41
CA GLY A 50 -20.79 17.26 17.22
C GLY A 50 -19.44 16.75 17.71
N SER A 51 -19.04 15.51 17.43
CA SER A 51 -17.69 15.03 17.78
C SER A 51 -16.62 15.84 17.03
N LYS A 52 -15.46 16.01 17.64
CA LYS A 52 -14.34 16.81 17.12
C LYS A 52 -13.28 15.91 16.50
N ILE A 53 -13.01 16.13 15.22
CA ILE A 53 -11.98 15.44 14.44
C ILE A 53 -10.87 16.45 14.14
N ALA A 54 -9.68 16.24 14.70
CA ALA A 54 -8.51 17.04 14.36
C ALA A 54 -7.67 16.34 13.29
N MET A 55 -7.44 17.03 12.16
CA MET A 55 -6.63 16.51 11.05
C MET A 55 -5.29 17.25 10.94
N PHE A 56 -4.21 16.49 10.90
CA PHE A 56 -2.83 16.97 10.87
C PHE A 56 -2.05 16.37 9.69
N GLY A 57 -0.87 16.93 9.45
CA GLY A 57 0.06 16.49 8.41
C GLY A 57 -0.15 17.16 7.07
N ARG A 58 0.96 17.36 6.37
CA ARG A 58 1.05 18.10 5.09
C ARG A 58 0.14 17.49 4.02
N LEU A 59 -0.10 16.18 4.08
CA LEU A 59 -0.84 15.46 3.04
C LEU A 59 -2.35 15.41 3.30
N ALA A 60 -2.86 15.97 4.42
CA ALA A 60 -4.28 15.95 4.73
C ALA A 60 -5.13 16.70 3.69
N ALA A 61 -4.66 17.88 3.26
CA ALA A 61 -5.34 18.73 2.28
C ALA A 61 -4.67 18.74 0.90
N ALA A 62 -3.58 17.98 0.72
CA ALA A 62 -2.82 18.00 -0.53
C ALA A 62 -3.43 17.09 -1.60
N ARG A 63 -3.41 17.55 -2.86
CA ARG A 63 -3.60 16.68 -4.02
C ARG A 63 -2.36 15.78 -4.17
N ASN A 64 -2.49 14.52 -3.77
CA ASN A 64 -1.40 13.55 -3.84
C ASN A 64 -1.90 12.20 -4.38
N ILE A 65 -1.86 12.03 -5.70
CA ILE A 65 -2.50 10.90 -6.41
C ILE A 65 -1.52 9.95 -7.07
N GLY A 66 -0.21 10.15 -6.92
CA GLY A 66 0.77 9.34 -7.60
C GLY A 66 2.06 10.08 -7.89
N ASP A 67 2.83 9.43 -8.75
CA ASP A 67 4.12 9.85 -9.24
C ASP A 67 4.00 10.96 -10.31
N GLY A 68 5.14 11.56 -10.66
CA GLY A 68 5.31 12.44 -11.80
C GLY A 68 5.64 11.69 -13.09
N GLY A 69 6.19 12.44 -14.04
CA GLY A 69 6.71 11.90 -15.29
C GLY A 69 5.66 11.17 -16.14
N SER A 70 6.03 10.00 -16.65
CA SER A 70 5.26 9.18 -17.58
C SER A 70 3.99 8.57 -16.99
N SER A 71 3.91 8.47 -15.66
CA SER A 71 2.74 7.94 -14.95
C SER A 71 1.86 9.04 -14.33
N ASP A 72 2.23 10.32 -14.48
CA ASP A 72 1.43 11.44 -13.97
C ASP A 72 0.07 11.50 -14.68
N VAL A 73 -0.98 11.59 -13.89
CA VAL A 73 -2.35 11.73 -14.39
C VAL A 73 -2.88 13.11 -14.03
N MET A 74 -3.21 13.89 -15.05
CA MET A 74 -3.94 15.14 -14.88
C MET A 74 -5.42 14.83 -14.64
N ALA A 75 -5.82 14.89 -13.37
CA ALA A 75 -7.19 14.72 -12.95
C ALA A 75 -7.71 15.95 -12.19
N PRO A 76 -8.81 16.58 -12.65
CA PRO A 76 -9.51 17.62 -11.91
C PRO A 76 -10.28 17.00 -10.72
N ASN A 77 -10.59 17.84 -9.72
CA ASN A 77 -11.49 17.50 -8.60
C ASN A 77 -11.04 16.29 -7.74
N VAL A 78 -9.75 16.20 -7.43
CA VAL A 78 -9.25 15.18 -6.50
C VAL A 78 -9.85 15.40 -5.11
N VAL A 79 -10.50 14.37 -4.56
CA VAL A 79 -10.99 14.38 -3.19
C VAL A 79 -9.84 14.03 -2.26
N THR A 80 -9.29 15.04 -1.59
CA THR A 80 -8.22 14.87 -0.60
C THR A 80 -8.76 14.21 0.67
N PRO A 81 -7.89 13.64 1.53
CA PRO A 81 -8.30 13.10 2.83
C PRO A 81 -9.17 14.05 3.64
N LEU A 82 -8.81 15.33 3.72
CA LEU A 82 -9.57 16.35 4.44
C LEU A 82 -10.97 16.54 3.87
N VAL A 83 -11.10 16.61 2.54
CA VAL A 83 -12.40 16.77 1.89
C VAL A 83 -13.26 15.53 2.13
N GLY A 84 -12.72 14.33 1.95
CA GLY A 84 -13.45 13.09 2.18
C GLY A 84 -13.94 12.93 3.61
N ILE A 85 -13.11 13.28 4.60
CA ILE A 85 -13.50 13.25 6.02
C ILE A 85 -14.57 14.30 6.33
N ARG A 86 -14.45 15.52 5.82
CA ARG A 86 -15.47 16.57 5.98
C ARG A 86 -16.81 16.19 5.37
N GLU A 87 -16.80 15.61 4.17
CA GLU A 87 -18.04 15.17 3.50
C GLU A 87 -18.69 14.00 4.25
N HIS A 88 -17.92 12.98 4.63
CA HIS A 88 -18.46 11.78 5.28
C HIS A 88 -18.93 12.06 6.72
N PHE A 89 -18.17 12.85 7.47
CA PHE A 89 -18.46 13.22 8.86
C PHE A 89 -19.04 14.65 8.93
N ALA A 90 -19.94 15.02 8.02
CA ALA A 90 -20.50 16.38 7.93
C ALA A 90 -21.23 16.85 9.21
N ASN A 91 -21.65 15.91 10.07
CA ASN A 91 -22.27 16.20 11.37
C ASN A 91 -21.24 16.34 12.50
N CYS A 92 -19.93 16.26 12.22
CA CYS A 92 -18.83 16.43 13.17
C CYS A 92 -18.10 17.75 12.92
N GLU A 93 -17.36 18.24 13.92
CA GLU A 93 -16.48 19.39 13.79
C GLU A 93 -15.10 18.92 13.30
N VAL A 94 -14.76 19.20 12.03
CA VAL A 94 -13.47 18.78 11.44
C VAL A 94 -12.52 19.97 11.33
N SER A 95 -11.50 20.01 12.19
CA SER A 95 -10.48 21.06 12.21
C SER A 95 -9.23 20.64 11.45
N HIS A 96 -8.68 21.54 10.65
CA HIS A 96 -7.37 21.42 10.02
C HIS A 96 -6.79 22.82 9.85
N ASP A 97 -5.55 23.03 10.32
CA ASP A 97 -4.81 24.26 10.14
C ASP A 97 -3.41 23.92 9.60
N PRO A 98 -3.15 24.16 8.30
CA PRO A 98 -1.86 23.83 7.67
C PRO A 98 -0.71 24.72 8.17
N GLN A 99 -0.99 25.83 8.86
CA GLN A 99 0.02 26.76 9.39
C GLN A 99 0.22 26.59 10.90
N ALA A 100 -0.52 25.68 11.54
CA ALA A 100 -0.37 25.42 12.96
C ALA A 100 1.02 24.83 13.26
N ASN A 101 1.77 25.51 14.14
CA ASN A 101 2.98 24.94 14.72
C ASN A 101 2.64 23.74 15.62
N LEU A 102 3.67 22.97 15.99
CA LEU A 102 3.52 21.75 16.77
C LEU A 102 2.77 21.98 18.11
N ALA A 103 3.03 23.08 18.81
CA ALA A 103 2.36 23.38 20.07
C ALA A 103 0.85 23.57 19.88
N THR A 104 0.45 24.30 18.84
CA THR A 104 -0.96 24.48 18.46
C THR A 104 -1.60 23.15 18.06
N GLN A 105 -0.91 22.32 17.26
CA GLN A 105 -1.40 21.01 16.86
C GLN A 105 -1.65 20.10 18.07
N VAL A 106 -0.75 20.09 19.05
CA VAL A 106 -0.92 19.36 20.32
C VAL A 106 -2.14 19.85 21.10
N GLN A 107 -2.39 21.16 21.17
CA GLN A 107 -3.59 21.68 21.82
C GLN A 107 -4.88 21.27 21.09
N GLN A 108 -4.88 21.34 19.75
CA GLN A 108 -6.01 20.90 18.93
C GLN A 108 -6.29 19.39 19.13
N ALA A 109 -5.25 18.56 19.16
CA ALA A 109 -5.36 17.12 19.40
C ALA A 109 -5.93 16.80 20.78
N LYS A 110 -5.51 17.56 21.81
CA LYS A 110 -6.02 17.40 23.18
C LYS A 110 -7.50 17.77 23.30
N GLN A 111 -7.99 18.67 22.45
CA GLN A 111 -9.38 19.13 22.45
C GLN A 111 -10.29 18.33 21.50
N SER A 112 -9.74 17.37 20.76
CA SER A 112 -10.49 16.53 19.83
C SER A 112 -10.91 15.20 20.45
N ASP A 113 -11.89 14.54 19.82
CA ASP A 113 -12.29 13.17 20.17
C ASP A 113 -11.46 12.12 19.43
N VAL A 114 -10.85 12.52 18.32
CA VAL A 114 -9.97 11.71 17.46
C VAL A 114 -8.96 12.62 16.76
N ALA A 115 -7.75 12.12 16.54
CA ALA A 115 -6.74 12.75 15.69
C ALA A 115 -6.45 11.87 14.48
N ILE A 116 -6.42 12.47 13.29
CA ILE A 116 -6.03 11.81 12.04
C ILE A 116 -4.80 12.54 11.49
N VAL A 117 -3.68 11.82 11.41
CA VAL A 117 -2.39 12.35 10.93
C VAL A 117 -2.13 11.76 9.54
N VAL A 118 -2.06 12.60 8.51
CA VAL A 118 -1.85 12.17 7.12
C VAL A 118 -0.47 12.60 6.65
N VAL A 119 0.43 11.63 6.48
CA VAL A 119 1.88 11.79 6.27
C VAL A 119 2.39 10.82 5.22
N GLY A 120 3.63 10.99 4.76
CA GLY A 120 4.23 10.18 3.71
C GLY A 120 4.97 11.06 2.71
N TYR A 121 4.89 10.71 1.43
CA TYR A 121 5.68 11.35 0.39
C TYR A 121 4.80 11.88 -0.74
N THR A 122 5.33 12.83 -1.51
CA THR A 122 4.81 13.26 -2.80
C THR A 122 5.74 12.82 -3.92
N LYS A 123 5.32 13.04 -5.17
CA LYS A 123 6.16 12.86 -6.35
C LYS A 123 7.47 13.66 -6.39
N GLU A 124 7.63 14.65 -5.50
CA GLU A 124 8.89 15.41 -5.39
C GLU A 124 9.88 14.73 -4.43
N GLU A 125 9.40 13.80 -3.59
CA GLU A 125 10.17 13.12 -2.55
C GLU A 125 10.43 11.63 -2.89
N GLU A 126 9.60 11.04 -3.74
CA GLU A 126 9.81 9.72 -4.34
C GLU A 126 9.24 9.67 -5.76
N GLY A 127 9.69 8.70 -6.58
CA GLY A 127 9.11 8.41 -7.89
C GLY A 127 10.06 8.63 -9.06
N GLU A 128 9.55 9.03 -10.22
CA GLU A 128 10.33 9.19 -11.43
C GLU A 128 11.23 10.43 -11.36
N PHE A 129 12.52 10.24 -11.66
CA PHE A 129 13.47 11.33 -11.87
C PHE A 129 13.89 11.38 -13.33
N ILE A 130 13.62 12.49 -14.01
CA ILE A 130 14.09 12.76 -15.38
C ILE A 130 14.71 14.16 -15.39
N GLY A 131 16.02 14.24 -15.18
CA GLY A 131 16.78 15.49 -15.17
C GLY A 131 18.29 15.30 -15.13
N ASP A 132 19.03 16.40 -15.32
CA ASP A 132 20.48 16.53 -15.15
C ASP A 132 21.45 15.82 -16.12
N SER A 133 20.97 15.28 -17.25
CA SER A 133 21.86 14.90 -18.36
C SER A 133 21.71 15.83 -19.58
N GLU A 134 22.80 16.02 -20.34
CA GLU A 134 22.76 16.73 -21.63
C GLU A 134 21.75 16.08 -22.59
N ASP A 135 21.59 14.75 -22.52
CA ASP A 135 20.66 13.97 -23.35
C ASP A 135 19.18 14.25 -23.02
N THR A 136 18.88 14.66 -21.78
CA THR A 136 17.48 14.90 -21.36
C THR A 136 16.90 16.15 -22.03
N VAL A 137 17.74 17.16 -22.31
CA VAL A 137 17.31 18.43 -22.91
C VAL A 137 16.73 18.23 -24.31
N ASP A 138 17.35 17.35 -25.12
CA ASP A 138 16.85 17.06 -26.46
C ASP A 138 15.63 16.15 -26.45
N LEU A 139 15.52 15.24 -25.47
CA LEU A 139 14.30 14.44 -25.25
C LEU A 139 13.10 15.34 -24.93
N VAL A 140 13.26 16.31 -24.02
CA VAL A 140 12.19 17.24 -23.63
C VAL A 140 11.67 18.05 -24.82
N LYS A 141 12.54 18.42 -25.78
CA LYS A 141 12.13 19.12 -27.00
C LYS A 141 11.25 18.29 -27.94
N GLN A 142 11.27 16.96 -27.82
CA GLN A 142 10.46 16.06 -28.64
C GLN A 142 9.05 15.82 -28.06
N ILE A 143 8.78 16.27 -26.83
CA ILE A 143 7.49 16.08 -26.19
C ILE A 143 6.43 16.94 -26.90
N PRO A 144 5.28 16.36 -27.33
CA PRO A 144 4.19 17.10 -27.91
C PRO A 144 3.70 18.23 -26.98
N ARG A 145 3.29 19.36 -27.56
CA ARG A 145 2.66 20.44 -26.80
C ARG A 145 1.28 20.00 -26.32
N GLN A 146 0.77 20.66 -25.27
CA GLN A 146 -0.58 20.45 -24.77
C GLN A 146 -1.62 20.64 -25.88
N ASP A 147 -2.54 19.69 -25.99
CA ASP A 147 -3.52 19.62 -27.07
C ASP A 147 -4.72 20.58 -26.88
N ASP A 148 -4.93 21.09 -25.66
CA ASP A 148 -5.99 22.07 -25.33
C ASP A 148 -5.42 23.18 -24.42
N PRO A 149 -5.18 24.40 -24.94
CA PRO A 149 -4.58 25.49 -24.18
C PRO A 149 -5.53 26.07 -23.11
N ILE A 150 -6.85 25.93 -23.27
CA ILE A 150 -7.82 26.43 -22.28
C ILE A 150 -7.82 25.48 -21.09
N LEU A 151 -7.98 24.18 -21.33
CA LEU A 151 -7.93 23.17 -20.29
C LEU A 151 -6.58 23.17 -19.56
N ALA A 152 -5.48 23.36 -20.31
CA ALA A 152 -4.17 23.53 -19.71
C ALA A 152 -4.08 24.75 -18.80
N SER A 153 -4.58 25.91 -19.23
CA SER A 153 -4.61 27.12 -18.40
C SER A 153 -5.49 26.96 -17.15
N GLU A 154 -6.66 26.32 -17.29
CA GLU A 154 -7.52 25.96 -16.17
C GLU A 154 -6.83 25.01 -15.20
N TYR A 155 -6.12 24.00 -15.72
CA TYR A 155 -5.34 23.07 -14.92
C TYR A 155 -4.17 23.77 -14.20
N GLU A 156 -3.40 24.60 -14.89
CA GLU A 156 -2.32 25.36 -14.29
C GLU A 156 -2.82 26.29 -13.20
N LYS A 157 -3.96 26.96 -13.42
CA LYS A 157 -4.63 27.77 -12.39
C LYS A 157 -5.02 26.91 -11.19
N TYR A 158 -5.71 25.79 -11.44
CA TYR A 158 -6.10 24.86 -10.39
C TYR A 158 -4.88 24.35 -9.60
N MET A 159 -3.78 23.98 -10.27
CA MET A 159 -2.55 23.51 -9.64
C MET A 159 -1.89 24.61 -8.82
N ARG A 160 -1.82 25.85 -9.31
CA ARG A 160 -1.32 26.99 -8.50
C ARG A 160 -2.13 27.21 -7.23
N GLU A 161 -3.45 26.97 -7.29
CA GLU A 161 -4.36 27.18 -6.17
C GLU A 161 -4.43 25.98 -5.20
N ASN A 162 -4.12 24.76 -5.66
CA ASN A 162 -4.41 23.52 -4.93
C ASN A 162 -3.22 22.57 -4.75
N HIS A 163 -2.07 22.85 -5.37
CA HIS A 163 -0.87 22.02 -5.21
C HIS A 163 -0.02 22.53 -4.04
N HIS A 164 0.34 21.61 -3.14
CA HIS A 164 1.36 21.87 -2.12
C HIS A 164 2.70 21.36 -2.66
N TYR A 165 3.56 22.28 -3.09
CA TYR A 165 4.95 21.97 -3.40
C TYR A 165 5.67 21.48 -2.14
N ALA A 166 6.59 20.53 -2.29
CA ALA A 166 7.48 20.18 -1.19
C ALA A 166 8.36 21.40 -0.86
N PRO A 167 8.83 21.53 0.40
CA PRO A 167 9.87 22.49 0.76
C PRO A 167 11.05 22.42 -0.22
N ASP A 168 11.60 23.57 -0.62
CA ASP A 168 12.69 23.66 -1.62
C ASP A 168 13.94 22.83 -1.27
N GLU A 169 14.11 22.47 0.00
CA GLU A 169 15.22 21.65 0.51
C GLU A 169 15.05 20.15 0.19
N LEU A 170 13.81 19.70 0.03
CA LEU A 170 13.47 18.30 -0.29
C LEU A 170 13.37 18.05 -1.80
N ARG A 171 13.40 19.10 -2.62
CA ARG A 171 13.25 19.02 -4.07
C ARG A 171 14.59 18.74 -4.73
N ILE A 172 14.64 17.78 -5.66
CA ILE A 172 15.84 17.59 -6.49
C ILE A 172 15.99 18.80 -7.43
N LYS A 173 17.03 19.61 -7.18
CA LYS A 173 17.33 20.81 -7.97
C LYS A 173 18.13 20.44 -9.20
N SER A 174 17.46 20.27 -10.33
CA SER A 174 18.13 20.13 -11.62
C SER A 174 18.85 21.43 -12.03
N ARG A 175 20.06 21.30 -12.56
CA ARG A 175 20.89 22.41 -13.07
C ARG A 175 20.53 22.78 -14.51
N ASN A 176 19.95 21.85 -15.27
CA ASN A 176 19.72 21.98 -16.72
C ASN A 176 18.23 21.85 -17.11
N GLY A 177 17.31 21.95 -16.14
CA GLY A 177 15.89 21.66 -16.35
C GLY A 177 15.56 20.18 -16.13
N THR A 178 14.31 19.90 -15.76
CA THR A 178 13.87 18.57 -15.34
C THR A 178 12.40 18.38 -15.70
N PHE A 179 12.07 17.17 -16.16
CA PHE A 179 10.70 16.75 -16.49
C PHE A 179 9.99 16.12 -15.29
N SER A 180 10.75 15.48 -14.39
CA SER A 180 10.26 14.94 -13.12
C SER A 180 11.35 15.03 -12.06
N ILE A 181 11.00 15.52 -10.88
CA ILE A 181 11.92 15.88 -9.78
C ILE A 181 11.88 14.92 -8.59
N GLY A 182 11.18 13.79 -8.74
CA GLY A 182 11.19 12.72 -7.75
C GLY A 182 12.51 11.96 -7.77
N GLY A 183 12.47 10.67 -7.52
CA GLY A 183 13.64 9.80 -7.58
C GLY A 183 13.59 8.71 -6.52
N ASP A 184 14.67 7.92 -6.48
CA ASP A 184 14.82 6.92 -5.43
C ASP A 184 15.03 7.60 -4.07
N ARG A 185 14.32 7.09 -3.06
CA ARG A 185 14.49 7.50 -1.66
C ARG A 185 15.81 6.99 -1.12
N GLU A 186 16.59 7.87 -0.48
CA GLU A 186 17.79 7.46 0.28
C GLU A 186 17.45 6.77 1.60
N SER A 187 16.26 7.05 2.14
CA SER A 187 15.71 6.46 3.36
C SER A 187 14.22 6.20 3.15
N ILE A 188 13.74 5.06 3.63
CA ILE A 188 12.33 4.69 3.65
C ILE A 188 11.65 5.01 5.00
N ARG A 189 12.32 5.74 5.89
CA ARG A 189 11.71 6.38 7.07
C ARG A 189 10.97 7.66 6.68
N LEU A 190 9.88 7.96 7.39
CA LEU A 190 9.23 9.27 7.30
C LEU A 190 10.20 10.40 7.68
N LEU A 191 9.89 11.61 7.22
CA LEU A 191 10.60 12.82 7.63
C LEU A 191 10.57 13.01 9.15
N ASP A 192 11.65 13.53 9.73
CA ASP A 192 11.77 13.72 11.17
C ASP A 192 10.66 14.63 11.74
N ASP A 193 10.20 15.63 10.99
CA ASP A 193 9.08 16.50 11.37
C ASP A 193 7.74 15.75 11.44
N ASP A 194 7.49 14.83 10.49
CA ASP A 194 6.31 13.97 10.50
C ASP A 194 6.35 13.03 11.71
N VAL A 195 7.51 12.43 11.99
CA VAL A 195 7.71 11.58 13.17
C VAL A 195 7.50 12.38 14.46
N GLN A 196 8.07 13.58 14.57
CA GLN A 196 7.90 14.45 15.74
C GLN A 196 6.43 14.79 15.98
N MET A 197 5.70 15.15 14.92
CA MET A 197 4.28 15.46 14.98
C MET A 197 3.45 14.24 15.42
N ILE A 198 3.67 13.06 14.82
CA ILE A 198 2.96 11.83 15.18
C ILE A 198 3.09 11.56 16.69
N ARG A 199 4.33 11.57 17.20
CA ARG A 199 4.62 11.27 18.61
C ARG A 199 3.99 12.29 19.55
N ALA A 200 4.11 13.58 19.22
CA ALA A 200 3.57 14.66 20.04
C ALA A 200 2.02 14.63 20.11
N VAL A 201 1.36 14.39 18.98
CA VAL A 201 -0.11 14.24 18.90
C VAL A 201 -0.56 12.99 19.66
N ALA A 202 0.07 11.84 19.40
CA ALA A 202 -0.29 10.56 20.01
C ALA A 202 -0.16 10.58 21.54
N LYS A 203 0.83 11.31 22.07
CA LYS A 203 1.03 11.50 23.51
C LYS A 203 -0.14 12.15 24.23
N VAL A 204 -0.88 13.04 23.56
CA VAL A 204 -2.03 13.77 24.16
C VAL A 204 -3.38 13.27 23.67
N GLN A 205 -3.42 12.49 22.60
CA GLN A 205 -4.61 11.93 21.99
C GLN A 205 -4.44 10.43 21.74
N PRO A 206 -4.94 9.54 22.63
CA PRO A 206 -4.79 8.10 22.46
C PRO A 206 -5.58 7.55 21.25
N ARG A 207 -6.60 8.27 20.77
CA ARG A 207 -7.34 7.95 19.54
C ARG A 207 -6.66 8.60 18.33
N THR A 208 -5.39 8.30 18.12
CA THR A 208 -4.61 8.77 16.97
C THR A 208 -4.55 7.70 15.87
N ILE A 209 -4.95 8.10 14.66
CA ILE A 209 -4.84 7.33 13.41
C ILE A 209 -3.75 7.96 12.57
N VAL A 210 -2.79 7.15 12.10
CA VAL A 210 -1.82 7.57 11.08
C VAL A 210 -2.22 6.98 9.74
N VAL A 211 -2.32 7.83 8.72
CA VAL A 211 -2.56 7.45 7.32
C VAL A 211 -1.29 7.71 6.54
N ILE A 212 -0.69 6.65 6.02
CA ILE A 212 0.55 6.69 5.23
C ILE A 212 0.20 6.79 3.75
N VAL A 213 0.60 7.88 3.10
CA VAL A 213 0.48 8.08 1.65
C VAL A 213 1.86 7.91 1.03
N ALA A 214 2.11 6.74 0.46
CA ALA A 214 3.36 6.40 -0.21
C ALA A 214 3.14 5.31 -1.26
N GLY A 215 4.02 5.21 -2.25
CA GLY A 215 4.01 4.20 -3.30
C GLY A 215 4.72 2.89 -2.93
N SER A 216 5.50 2.90 -1.84
CA SER A 216 6.29 1.74 -1.39
C SER A 216 6.38 1.67 0.14
N ALA A 217 7.19 0.74 0.65
CA ALA A 217 7.36 0.50 2.09
C ALA A 217 7.78 1.77 2.84
N VAL A 218 7.28 1.93 4.07
CA VAL A 218 7.68 2.97 5.01
C VAL A 218 8.01 2.29 6.33
N VAL A 219 9.23 2.48 6.84
CA VAL A 219 9.63 1.93 8.15
C VAL A 219 8.98 2.77 9.25
N MET A 220 8.35 2.09 10.22
CA MET A 220 7.51 2.74 11.24
C MET A 220 8.03 2.52 12.67
N SER A 221 9.22 1.94 12.84
CA SER A 221 9.71 1.40 14.13
C SER A 221 9.81 2.47 15.23
N GLU A 222 10.02 3.73 14.85
CA GLU A 222 10.17 4.85 15.78
C GLU A 222 8.88 5.27 16.49
N TRP A 223 7.71 4.96 15.92
CA TRP A 223 6.45 5.56 16.36
C TRP A 223 5.25 4.60 16.31
N ILE A 224 5.37 3.42 15.68
CA ILE A 224 4.25 2.48 15.50
C ILE A 224 3.59 2.06 16.82
N ASN A 225 4.35 2.02 17.92
CA ASN A 225 3.86 1.64 19.25
C ASN A 225 3.21 2.81 20.01
N GLU A 226 3.31 4.05 19.50
CA GLU A 226 2.72 5.22 20.15
C GLU A 226 1.29 5.50 19.64
N VAL A 227 0.89 4.93 18.51
CA VAL A 227 -0.39 5.19 17.85
C VAL A 227 -1.30 3.96 17.86
N SER A 228 -2.60 4.20 17.94
CA SER A 228 -3.60 3.12 18.05
C SER A 228 -3.99 2.51 16.71
N SER A 229 -3.86 3.25 15.61
CA SER A 229 -4.22 2.75 14.29
C SER A 229 -3.33 3.28 13.19
N VAL A 230 -3.03 2.43 12.20
CA VAL A 230 -2.27 2.79 11.00
C VAL A 230 -2.93 2.23 9.76
N VAL A 231 -3.13 3.09 8.75
CA VAL A 231 -3.65 2.72 7.43
C VAL A 231 -2.61 3.07 6.38
N MET A 232 -2.25 2.10 5.54
CA MET A 232 -1.54 2.36 4.29
C MET A 232 -2.57 2.85 3.25
N GLY A 233 -2.55 4.15 2.99
CA GLY A 233 -3.49 4.86 2.14
C GLY A 233 -3.14 4.82 0.65
N TRP A 234 -1.87 4.57 0.31
CA TRP A 234 -1.34 4.61 -1.06
C TRP A 234 -1.55 5.96 -1.77
N TYR A 235 -1.07 6.03 -3.00
CA TYR A 235 -1.56 6.99 -3.99
C TYR A 235 -2.94 6.57 -4.50
N SER A 236 -3.95 6.89 -3.70
CA SER A 236 -5.34 6.39 -3.81
C SER A 236 -6.20 6.98 -4.95
N GLY A 237 -5.59 7.63 -5.93
CA GLY A 237 -6.29 8.20 -7.08
C GLY A 237 -7.25 9.34 -6.72
N ILE A 238 -8.17 9.64 -7.64
CA ILE A 238 -8.96 10.89 -7.63
C ILE A 238 -10.04 10.94 -6.53
N ASN A 239 -10.47 9.77 -6.05
CA ASN A 239 -11.53 9.66 -5.04
C ASN A 239 -11.03 9.01 -3.75
N GLY A 240 -9.71 9.04 -3.55
CA GLY A 240 -9.02 8.44 -2.42
C GLY A 240 -9.44 8.94 -1.05
N GLY A 241 -9.75 10.23 -0.92
CA GLY A 241 -10.27 10.80 0.33
C GLY A 241 -11.62 10.22 0.75
N ARG A 242 -12.53 9.95 -0.20
CA ARG A 242 -13.80 9.27 0.10
C ARG A 242 -13.60 7.82 0.49
N ALA A 243 -12.71 7.12 -0.23
CA ALA A 243 -12.32 5.76 0.10
C ALA A 243 -11.77 5.67 1.52
N LEU A 244 -10.85 6.58 1.90
CA LEU A 244 -10.31 6.67 3.25
C LEU A 244 -11.42 6.88 4.28
N ALA A 245 -12.33 7.83 4.05
CA ALA A 245 -13.42 8.09 4.98
C ALA A 245 -14.34 6.87 5.15
N ASN A 246 -14.63 6.14 4.08
CA ASN A 246 -15.42 4.90 4.12
C ASN A 246 -14.72 3.78 4.90
N ILE A 247 -13.40 3.65 4.77
CA ILE A 247 -12.61 2.72 5.57
C ILE A 247 -12.65 3.13 7.04
N LEU A 248 -12.39 4.40 7.37
CA LEU A 248 -12.33 4.85 8.76
C LEU A 248 -13.70 4.78 9.46
N SER A 249 -14.81 5.03 8.76
CA SER A 249 -16.16 4.90 9.33
C SER A 249 -16.69 3.47 9.37
N GLY A 250 -16.05 2.55 8.66
CA GLY A 250 -16.52 1.17 8.50
C GLY A 250 -17.70 1.01 7.56
N ALA A 251 -18.00 2.03 6.74
CA ALA A 251 -18.86 1.86 5.56
C ALA A 251 -18.27 0.83 4.60
N VAL A 252 -16.93 0.73 4.55
CA VAL A 252 -16.20 -0.35 3.92
C VAL A 252 -15.31 -1.05 4.95
N ASN A 253 -15.31 -2.39 4.90
CA ASN A 253 -14.38 -3.20 5.67
C ASN A 253 -13.04 -3.32 4.91
N PRO A 254 -11.89 -2.92 5.51
CA PRO A 254 -10.59 -3.01 4.85
C PRO A 254 -10.26 -4.45 4.47
N SER A 255 -9.72 -4.60 3.27
CA SER A 255 -9.43 -5.91 2.66
C SER A 255 -8.15 -5.94 1.83
N GLY A 256 -7.42 -4.82 1.74
CA GLY A 256 -6.13 -4.74 1.07
C GLY A 256 -5.09 -5.62 1.77
N ARG A 257 -4.14 -6.14 0.98
CA ARG A 257 -3.00 -6.93 1.44
C ARG A 257 -1.71 -6.29 0.93
N LEU A 258 -0.67 -6.23 1.77
CA LEU A 258 0.62 -5.69 1.37
C LEU A 258 1.25 -6.53 0.23
N PRO A 259 1.67 -5.92 -0.89
CA PRO A 259 2.35 -6.62 -1.97
C PRO A 259 3.87 -6.79 -1.72
N PHE A 260 4.37 -6.33 -0.58
CA PHE A 260 5.76 -6.43 -0.13
C PHE A 260 5.80 -6.59 1.39
N ALA A 261 6.96 -6.96 1.94
CA ALA A 261 7.19 -6.91 3.38
C ALA A 261 7.70 -5.52 3.79
N ILE A 262 7.28 -5.03 4.95
CA ILE A 262 7.84 -3.84 5.60
C ILE A 262 8.81 -4.33 6.68
N PRO A 263 10.11 -4.01 6.60
CA PRO A 263 11.09 -4.44 7.61
C PRO A 263 11.00 -3.58 8.88
N HIS A 264 11.58 -4.06 9.97
CA HIS A 264 11.82 -3.25 11.16
C HIS A 264 12.95 -2.23 10.98
N ASP A 265 13.94 -2.56 10.16
CA ASP A 265 15.15 -1.77 9.98
C ASP A 265 15.56 -1.77 8.50
N GLU A 266 16.01 -0.62 8.01
CA GLU A 266 16.43 -0.45 6.61
C GLU A 266 17.66 -1.28 6.27
N SER A 267 18.53 -1.57 7.25
CA SER A 267 19.70 -2.44 7.07
C SER A 267 19.33 -3.89 6.73
N HIS A 268 18.07 -4.29 6.92
CA HIS A 268 17.57 -5.60 6.49
C HIS A 268 17.24 -5.67 4.99
N LEU A 269 17.27 -4.55 4.27
CA LEU A 269 17.05 -4.49 2.82
C LEU A 269 18.30 -4.90 2.03
N PRO A 270 18.17 -5.24 0.74
CA PRO A 270 19.32 -5.35 -0.15
C PRO A 270 20.13 -4.05 -0.19
N PHE A 271 21.44 -4.17 -0.47
CA PHE A 271 22.30 -3.00 -0.66
C PHE A 271 21.72 -2.07 -1.74
N PHE A 272 21.70 -0.78 -1.46
CA PHE A 272 21.21 0.25 -2.35
C PHE A 272 22.16 1.44 -2.38
N ASP A 273 22.47 1.92 -3.58
CA ASP A 273 23.18 3.17 -3.82
C ASP A 273 22.62 3.79 -5.11
N ARG A 274 21.90 4.91 -4.96
CA ARG A 274 21.26 5.63 -6.08
C ARG A 274 22.25 6.13 -7.14
N ASN A 275 23.54 6.24 -6.79
CA ASN A 275 24.59 6.71 -7.69
C ASN A 275 25.42 5.55 -8.28
N ALA A 276 25.07 4.30 -7.97
CA ALA A 276 25.82 3.14 -8.44
C ALA A 276 25.75 3.02 -9.96
N LYS A 277 26.92 3.06 -10.61
CA LYS A 277 27.05 2.79 -12.06
C LYS A 277 27.06 1.29 -12.40
N LYS A 278 27.16 0.44 -11.37
CA LYS A 278 27.15 -1.01 -11.47
C LYS A 278 26.65 -1.59 -10.15
N ILE A 279 25.76 -2.57 -10.23
CA ILE A 279 25.23 -3.30 -9.07
C ILE A 279 25.17 -4.80 -9.38
N THR A 280 25.20 -5.62 -8.34
CA THR A 280 25.01 -7.08 -8.45
C THR A 280 23.74 -7.44 -7.70
N TYR A 281 22.77 -8.02 -8.42
CA TYR A 281 21.56 -8.57 -7.85
C TYR A 281 21.80 -10.02 -7.47
N ASP A 282 21.57 -10.35 -6.20
CA ASP A 282 21.48 -11.74 -5.75
C ASP A 282 20.02 -12.23 -5.78
N TYR A 283 19.80 -13.43 -5.27
CA TYR A 283 18.47 -14.03 -5.28
C TYR A 283 17.51 -13.43 -4.22
N TRP A 284 18.04 -12.70 -3.24
CA TRP A 284 17.41 -12.52 -1.94
C TRP A 284 16.90 -11.10 -1.73
N HIS A 285 15.58 -10.97 -1.75
CA HIS A 285 14.88 -9.69 -1.61
C HIS A 285 13.57 -9.85 -0.81
N GLY A 286 13.00 -8.72 -0.36
CA GLY A 286 11.71 -8.69 0.32
C GLY A 286 11.60 -9.69 1.49
N GLN A 287 10.44 -10.35 1.59
CA GLN A 287 10.20 -11.36 2.63
C GLN A 287 11.20 -12.52 2.58
N TRP A 288 11.72 -12.90 1.41
CA TRP A 288 12.65 -14.02 1.29
C TRP A 288 13.99 -13.72 1.95
N LYS A 289 14.49 -12.50 1.77
CA LYS A 289 15.72 -12.05 2.45
C LYS A 289 15.53 -12.00 3.96
N LEU A 290 14.40 -11.44 4.42
CA LEU A 290 14.06 -11.38 5.84
C LEU A 290 14.02 -12.79 6.47
N ASP A 291 13.30 -13.73 5.85
CA ASP A 291 13.19 -15.11 6.31
C ASP A 291 14.56 -15.83 6.32
N ARG A 292 15.41 -15.60 5.29
CA ARG A 292 16.75 -16.20 5.19
C ARG A 292 17.68 -15.68 6.28
N ASP A 293 17.67 -14.37 6.49
CA ASP A 293 18.59 -13.69 7.41
C ASP A 293 18.13 -13.76 8.88
N GLY A 294 16.95 -14.33 9.14
CA GLY A 294 16.38 -14.47 10.48
C GLY A 294 15.78 -13.17 11.03
N ASN A 295 15.45 -12.22 10.16
CA ASN A 295 14.86 -10.93 10.53
C ASN A 295 13.34 -11.00 10.42
N GLU A 296 12.62 -10.67 11.49
CA GLU A 296 11.16 -10.57 11.43
C GLU A 296 10.73 -9.33 10.64
N ALA A 297 9.68 -9.47 9.83
CA ALA A 297 9.03 -8.35 9.18
C ALA A 297 8.12 -7.63 10.18
N MET A 298 8.15 -6.30 10.20
CA MET A 298 7.18 -5.52 10.96
C MET A 298 5.77 -5.78 10.43
N PHE A 299 5.63 -5.77 9.10
CA PHE A 299 4.43 -6.24 8.42
C PHE A 299 4.84 -7.18 7.30
N PRO A 300 4.49 -8.48 7.38
CA PRO A 300 4.94 -9.46 6.39
C PRO A 300 4.23 -9.28 5.04
N PHE A 301 4.82 -9.88 4.00
CA PHE A 301 4.18 -9.95 2.69
C PHE A 301 2.78 -10.56 2.78
N GLY A 302 1.80 -9.92 2.14
CA GLY A 302 0.40 -10.33 2.14
C GLY A 302 -0.38 -9.91 3.39
N PHE A 303 0.22 -9.19 4.35
CA PHE A 303 -0.44 -8.79 5.59
C PHE A 303 -1.52 -7.71 5.37
N GLY A 304 -2.55 -7.73 6.21
CA GLY A 304 -3.61 -6.72 6.28
C GLY A 304 -4.70 -7.08 7.27
N CYS A 305 -5.10 -6.14 8.13
CA CYS A 305 -6.17 -6.32 9.09
C CYS A 305 -7.56 -6.11 8.45
N SER A 306 -8.59 -6.62 9.12
CA SER A 306 -10.00 -6.45 8.77
C SER A 306 -10.82 -6.09 10.02
N TYR A 307 -11.99 -5.48 9.85
CA TYR A 307 -12.96 -5.30 10.93
C TYR A 307 -13.76 -6.57 11.26
N THR A 308 -13.49 -7.67 10.55
CA THR A 308 -14.00 -9.00 10.88
C THR A 308 -12.85 -10.01 10.95
N GLN A 309 -13.14 -11.21 11.44
CA GLN A 309 -12.17 -12.28 11.57
C GLN A 309 -12.54 -13.44 10.66
N PHE A 310 -11.52 -14.05 10.05
CA PHE A 310 -11.68 -15.20 9.16
C PHE A 310 -10.94 -16.41 9.73
N SER A 311 -11.53 -17.59 9.59
CA SER A 311 -10.88 -18.88 9.84
C SER A 311 -10.79 -19.67 8.54
N ILE A 312 -9.71 -20.42 8.39
CA ILE A 312 -9.50 -21.36 7.29
C ILE A 312 -9.48 -22.76 7.88
N SER A 313 -10.18 -23.71 7.26
CA SER A 313 -10.28 -25.09 7.75
C SER A 313 -10.36 -26.10 6.61
N SER A 314 -10.36 -27.39 6.99
CA SER A 314 -10.62 -28.51 6.07
C SER A 314 -9.70 -28.54 4.83
N PRO A 315 -8.36 -28.43 5.01
CA PRO A 315 -7.44 -28.33 3.88
C PRO A 315 -7.29 -29.69 3.18
N ALA A 316 -7.30 -29.66 1.85
CA ALA A 316 -7.05 -30.81 1.01
C ALA A 316 -6.19 -30.39 -0.19
N ILE A 317 -5.32 -31.30 -0.62
CA ILE A 317 -4.47 -31.15 -1.79
C ILE A 317 -4.72 -32.31 -2.75
N GLU A 318 -4.76 -31.99 -4.04
CA GLU A 318 -4.81 -32.97 -5.13
C GLU A 318 -3.78 -32.57 -6.17
N THR A 319 -2.90 -33.50 -6.54
CA THR A 319 -1.82 -33.25 -7.49
C THR A 319 -2.00 -34.14 -8.72
N ASN A 320 -2.39 -33.53 -9.84
CA ASN A 320 -2.38 -34.14 -11.17
C ASN A 320 -1.55 -33.23 -12.10
N ASP A 321 -2.09 -32.84 -13.27
CA ASP A 321 -1.48 -31.82 -14.15
C ASP A 321 -1.37 -30.43 -13.47
N LEU A 322 -2.27 -30.17 -12.52
CA LEU A 322 -2.28 -29.01 -11.64
C LEU A 322 -2.30 -29.45 -10.18
N ILE A 323 -1.78 -28.59 -9.31
CA ILE A 323 -1.94 -28.72 -7.86
C ILE A 323 -3.19 -27.96 -7.48
N LYS A 324 -4.20 -28.66 -6.97
CA LYS A 324 -5.45 -28.08 -6.48
C LYS A 324 -5.45 -28.07 -4.96
N PHE A 325 -5.69 -26.89 -4.39
CA PHE A 325 -5.86 -26.68 -2.96
C PHE A 325 -7.33 -26.40 -2.69
N ARG A 326 -7.98 -27.25 -1.89
CA ARG A 326 -9.37 -27.08 -1.46
C ARG A 326 -9.42 -26.87 0.04
N PHE A 327 -10.24 -25.92 0.48
CA PHE A 327 -10.41 -25.58 1.89
C PHE A 327 -11.71 -24.81 2.10
N GLU A 328 -12.07 -24.61 3.35
CA GLU A 328 -13.18 -23.76 3.76
C GLU A 328 -12.66 -22.43 4.30
N VAL A 329 -13.37 -21.35 3.99
CA VAL A 329 -13.13 -20.03 4.58
C VAL A 329 -14.42 -19.57 5.24
N SER A 330 -14.36 -19.31 6.53
CA SER A 330 -15.49 -18.82 7.32
C SER A 330 -15.23 -17.40 7.81
N ASN A 331 -16.23 -16.54 7.73
CA ASN A 331 -16.24 -15.26 8.42
C ASN A 331 -16.85 -15.48 9.82
N VAL A 332 -16.00 -15.49 10.84
CA VAL A 332 -16.37 -15.79 12.23
C VAL A 332 -16.65 -14.53 13.05
N GLY A 333 -16.56 -13.35 12.43
CA GLY A 333 -16.92 -12.09 13.08
C GLY A 333 -18.34 -11.64 12.76
N SER A 334 -18.65 -10.40 13.15
CA SER A 334 -20.00 -9.81 13.11
C SER A 334 -20.24 -8.87 11.93
N ARG A 335 -19.29 -8.74 11.02
CA ARG A 335 -19.36 -7.85 9.85
C ARG A 335 -19.06 -8.61 8.58
N ASP A 336 -19.75 -8.25 7.51
CA ASP A 336 -19.38 -8.65 6.16
C ASP A 336 -17.96 -8.15 5.85
N GLY A 337 -17.23 -8.91 5.05
CA GLY A 337 -15.87 -8.54 4.67
C GLY A 337 -15.27 -9.46 3.63
N ALA A 338 -14.05 -9.11 3.22
CA ALA A 338 -13.27 -9.90 2.28
C ALA A 338 -11.93 -10.28 2.88
N THR A 339 -11.44 -11.46 2.50
CA THR A 339 -10.07 -11.89 2.75
C THR A 339 -9.41 -12.35 1.46
N VAL A 340 -8.08 -12.43 1.47
CA VAL A 340 -7.30 -13.05 0.39
C VAL A 340 -6.58 -14.22 1.01
N VAL A 341 -6.98 -15.43 0.62
CA VAL A 341 -6.26 -16.64 1.02
C VAL A 341 -5.08 -16.82 0.08
N GLN A 342 -3.91 -17.08 0.66
CA GLN A 342 -2.63 -17.18 -0.02
C GLN A 342 -2.06 -18.57 0.22
N VAL A 343 -1.53 -19.21 -0.83
CA VAL A 343 -0.86 -20.51 -0.76
C VAL A 343 0.61 -20.30 -1.02
N PHE A 344 1.44 -20.62 -0.02
CA PHE A 344 2.89 -20.57 -0.13
C PHE A 344 3.46 -21.97 -0.24
N ALA A 345 4.51 -22.14 -1.04
CA ALA A 345 5.23 -23.40 -1.18
C ALA A 345 6.68 -23.27 -0.70
N GLY A 346 7.18 -24.32 -0.05
CA GLY A 346 8.57 -24.55 0.29
C GLY A 346 8.97 -26.00 -0.03
N CYS A 347 10.27 -26.27 -0.11
CA CYS A 347 10.80 -27.63 -0.25
C CYS A 347 11.67 -27.95 0.97
N LYS A 348 11.32 -29.02 1.69
CA LYS A 348 12.08 -29.51 2.84
C LYS A 348 13.36 -30.17 2.37
N ASN A 349 14.48 -29.82 3.01
CA ASN A 349 15.81 -30.39 2.71
C ASN A 349 16.22 -30.24 1.23
N SER A 350 15.88 -29.10 0.61
CA SER A 350 16.29 -28.77 -0.75
C SER A 350 17.82 -28.86 -0.93
N SER A 351 18.26 -29.41 -2.05
CA SER A 351 19.66 -29.49 -2.46
C SER A 351 20.24 -28.15 -2.94
N ILE A 352 19.36 -27.18 -3.24
CA ILE A 352 19.71 -25.81 -3.63
C ILE A 352 19.18 -24.77 -2.64
N GLU A 353 19.80 -23.60 -2.60
CA GLU A 353 19.27 -22.46 -1.86
C GLU A 353 17.93 -22.01 -2.45
N ARG A 354 16.91 -21.80 -1.60
CA ARG A 354 15.60 -21.30 -2.04
C ARG A 354 14.82 -20.60 -0.94
N PRO A 355 13.86 -19.72 -1.30
CA PRO A 355 12.95 -19.13 -0.36
C PRO A 355 12.20 -20.19 0.46
N LYS A 356 12.08 -19.95 1.76
CA LYS A 356 11.27 -20.77 2.66
C LYS A 356 9.80 -20.84 2.22
N ARG A 357 9.29 -19.72 1.69
CA ARG A 357 7.91 -19.54 1.24
C ARG A 357 7.86 -18.76 -0.06
N ARG A 358 7.38 -19.39 -1.13
CA ARG A 358 7.07 -18.74 -2.40
C ARG A 358 5.56 -18.73 -2.59
N LEU A 359 4.95 -17.58 -2.87
CA LEU A 359 3.53 -17.52 -3.21
C LEU A 359 3.29 -18.26 -4.54
N VAL A 360 2.40 -19.26 -4.54
CA VAL A 360 2.09 -20.09 -5.72
C VAL A 360 0.64 -19.96 -6.18
N ALA A 361 -0.26 -19.55 -5.29
CA ALA A 361 -1.65 -19.26 -5.62
C ALA A 361 -2.25 -18.29 -4.60
N PHE A 362 -3.27 -17.53 -4.99
CA PHE A 362 -4.08 -16.75 -4.06
C PHE A 362 -5.50 -16.56 -4.60
N LYS A 363 -6.45 -16.28 -3.71
CA LYS A 363 -7.84 -16.02 -4.08
C LYS A 363 -8.50 -15.07 -3.09
N ARG A 364 -9.13 -14.02 -3.63
CA ARG A 364 -10.01 -13.13 -2.85
C ARG A 364 -11.36 -13.80 -2.63
N VAL A 365 -11.87 -13.72 -1.40
CA VAL A 365 -13.13 -14.33 -0.97
C VAL A 365 -13.93 -13.29 -0.20
N GLU A 366 -15.08 -12.91 -0.75
CA GLU A 366 -16.08 -12.06 -0.09
C GLU A 366 -17.01 -12.97 0.75
N LEU A 367 -17.27 -12.63 2.01
CA LEU A 367 -18.08 -13.43 2.94
C LEU A 367 -18.98 -12.53 3.80
N ARG A 368 -20.27 -12.87 3.88
CA ARG A 368 -21.18 -12.30 4.88
C ARG A 368 -20.78 -12.73 6.29
N ALA A 369 -21.17 -11.98 7.31
CA ALA A 369 -20.99 -12.39 8.70
C ALA A 369 -21.59 -13.80 8.95
N GLY A 370 -20.80 -14.71 9.52
CA GLY A 370 -21.19 -16.11 9.76
C GLY A 370 -21.18 -17.03 8.53
N GLU A 371 -20.93 -16.51 7.32
CA GLU A 371 -20.89 -17.32 6.10
C GLU A 371 -19.63 -18.20 6.06
N THR A 372 -19.77 -19.39 5.48
CA THR A 372 -18.65 -20.27 5.11
C THR A 372 -18.71 -20.58 3.63
N LYS A 373 -17.58 -20.48 2.92
CA LYS A 373 -17.45 -20.87 1.51
C LYS A 373 -16.40 -21.95 1.32
N HIS A 374 -16.70 -22.91 0.46
CA HIS A 374 -15.69 -23.81 -0.10
C HIS A 374 -14.89 -23.07 -1.17
N VAL A 375 -13.57 -23.13 -1.07
CA VAL A 375 -12.64 -22.41 -1.92
C VAL A 375 -11.68 -23.39 -2.56
N GLU A 376 -11.46 -23.23 -3.86
CA GLU A 376 -10.40 -23.89 -4.62
C GLU A 376 -9.43 -22.85 -5.18
N CYS A 377 -8.14 -23.09 -4.96
CA CYS A 377 -7.01 -22.41 -5.59
C CYS A 377 -6.20 -23.44 -6.41
N THR A 378 -5.60 -23.01 -7.51
CA THR A 378 -4.77 -23.88 -8.35
C THR A 378 -3.39 -23.28 -8.55
N ALA A 379 -2.37 -24.15 -8.62
CA ALA A 379 -1.01 -23.80 -9.01
C ALA A 379 -0.51 -24.78 -10.08
N SER A 380 0.26 -24.28 -11.05
CA SER A 380 0.97 -25.15 -12.00
C SER A 380 2.25 -25.69 -11.35
N LEU A 381 2.73 -26.86 -11.78
CA LEU A 381 4.05 -27.36 -11.37
C LEU A 381 5.17 -26.35 -11.74
N GLN A 382 4.99 -25.58 -12.81
CA GLN A 382 5.92 -24.52 -13.21
C GLN A 382 6.09 -23.42 -12.15
N SER A 383 5.07 -23.15 -11.32
CA SER A 383 5.19 -22.19 -10.21
C SER A 383 6.20 -22.64 -9.13
N LEU A 384 6.47 -23.94 -9.05
CA LEU A 384 7.48 -24.54 -8.16
C LEU A 384 8.86 -24.59 -8.79
N ALA A 385 8.97 -24.33 -10.09
CA ALA A 385 10.20 -24.54 -10.82
C ALA A 385 11.31 -23.57 -10.43
N THR A 386 12.55 -24.02 -10.61
CA THR A 386 13.76 -23.21 -10.51
C THR A 386 14.54 -23.33 -11.80
N ARG A 387 15.20 -22.23 -12.20
CA ARG A 387 16.05 -22.22 -13.40
C ARG A 387 17.43 -22.76 -13.05
N ASP A 388 17.86 -23.79 -13.76
CA ASP A 388 19.21 -24.33 -13.65
C ASP A 388 20.21 -23.34 -14.27
N THR A 389 21.27 -23.00 -13.54
CA THR A 389 22.26 -22.00 -13.99
C THR A 389 23.26 -22.54 -15.01
N LYS A 390 23.40 -23.86 -15.14
CA LYS A 390 24.28 -24.55 -16.09
C LYS A 390 23.55 -24.90 -17.38
N THR A 391 22.35 -25.46 -17.29
CA THR A 391 21.60 -25.91 -18.47
C THR A 391 20.63 -24.85 -19.00
N HIS A 392 20.34 -23.82 -18.19
CA HIS A 392 19.34 -22.78 -18.46
C HIS A 392 17.89 -23.29 -18.60
N GLY A 393 17.65 -24.58 -18.34
CA GLY A 393 16.32 -25.19 -18.28
C GLY A 393 15.61 -24.94 -16.95
N TRP A 394 14.33 -25.30 -16.90
CA TRP A 394 13.51 -25.23 -15.69
C TRP A 394 13.28 -26.62 -15.13
N PHE A 395 13.40 -26.77 -13.81
CA PHE A 395 13.12 -28.03 -13.14
C PHE A 395 12.35 -27.84 -11.84
N VAL A 396 11.55 -28.84 -11.47
CA VAL A 396 10.96 -28.98 -10.15
C VAL A 396 11.71 -30.08 -9.41
N GLU A 397 12.31 -29.73 -8.28
CA GLU A 397 13.10 -30.67 -7.46
C GLU A 397 12.21 -31.78 -6.88
N GLN A 398 12.71 -33.02 -6.94
CA GLN A 398 12.13 -34.11 -6.15
C GLN A 398 12.30 -33.86 -4.65
N GLY A 399 11.33 -34.32 -3.86
CA GLY A 399 11.41 -34.17 -2.40
C GLY A 399 10.05 -33.92 -1.76
N SER A 400 10.08 -33.57 -0.48
CA SER A 400 8.90 -33.22 0.29
C SER A 400 8.66 -31.72 0.19
N TRP A 401 7.56 -31.35 -0.44
CA TRP A 401 7.10 -29.98 -0.57
C TRP A 401 6.07 -29.68 0.52
N ASN A 402 6.28 -28.59 1.25
CA ASN A 402 5.32 -28.05 2.21
C ASN A 402 4.53 -26.92 1.55
N PHE A 403 3.21 -26.94 1.77
CA PHE A 403 2.30 -25.88 1.36
C PHE A 403 1.64 -25.27 2.59
N GLU A 404 1.64 -23.95 2.65
CA GLU A 404 1.02 -23.17 3.72
C GLU A 404 -0.19 -22.41 3.14
N ILE A 405 -1.40 -22.75 3.59
CA ILE A 405 -2.63 -21.99 3.27
C ILE A 405 -2.83 -20.98 4.40
N ALA A 406 -2.65 -19.70 4.09
CA ALA A 406 -2.48 -18.63 5.07
C ALA A 406 -3.17 -17.33 4.64
N GLN A 407 -3.31 -16.38 5.56
CA GLN A 407 -3.73 -15.02 5.20
C GLN A 407 -2.57 -14.10 4.84
N PHE A 408 -1.33 -14.45 5.17
CA PHE A 408 -0.10 -13.74 4.82
C PHE A 408 1.12 -14.65 5.04
N SER A 409 2.30 -14.23 4.58
CA SER A 409 3.53 -15.02 4.73
C SER A 409 3.94 -15.15 6.20
N GLY A 410 4.09 -16.37 6.70
CA GLY A 410 4.44 -16.62 8.10
C GLY A 410 3.27 -16.48 9.08
N ASP A 411 2.03 -16.50 8.60
CA ASP A 411 0.83 -16.52 9.44
C ASP A 411 0.88 -17.71 10.44
N PRO A 412 0.84 -17.47 11.77
CA PRO A 412 0.87 -18.55 12.75
C PRO A 412 -0.38 -19.46 12.71
N LYS A 413 -1.46 -19.03 12.03
CA LYS A 413 -2.68 -19.81 11.83
C LYS A 413 -2.71 -20.56 10.49
N ALA A 414 -1.60 -20.58 9.76
CA ALA A 414 -1.52 -21.27 8.47
C ALA A 414 -1.84 -22.76 8.60
N LEU A 415 -2.59 -23.29 7.64
CA LEU A 415 -2.80 -24.73 7.49
C LEU A 415 -1.66 -25.32 6.67
N LEU A 416 -1.09 -26.42 7.17
CA LEU A 416 0.05 -27.08 6.53
C LEU A 416 -0.42 -28.32 5.77
N LEU A 417 0.06 -28.45 4.54
CA LEU A 417 -0.11 -29.63 3.69
C LEU A 417 1.27 -30.06 3.19
N ASP A 418 1.50 -31.37 3.08
CA ASP A 418 2.73 -31.92 2.54
C ASP A 418 2.42 -32.77 1.30
N GLN A 419 3.24 -32.63 0.26
CA GLN A 419 3.18 -33.45 -0.95
C GLN A 419 4.58 -33.91 -1.33
N SER A 420 4.72 -35.19 -1.67
CA SER A 420 5.97 -35.70 -2.22
C SER A 420 5.98 -35.60 -3.73
N ILE A 421 7.07 -35.06 -4.28
CA ILE A 421 7.42 -35.17 -5.70
C ILE A 421 8.49 -36.26 -5.82
N HIS A 422 8.12 -37.41 -6.38
CA HIS A 422 8.96 -38.62 -6.34
C HIS A 422 10.16 -38.61 -7.29
N LYS A 423 10.12 -37.78 -8.33
CA LYS A 423 11.18 -37.63 -9.32
C LYS A 423 11.25 -36.19 -9.78
N GLN A 424 12.46 -35.70 -10.08
CA GLN A 424 12.64 -34.40 -10.70
C GLN A 424 11.82 -34.31 -11.99
N ILE A 425 11.18 -33.17 -12.19
CA ILE A 425 10.38 -32.86 -13.37
C ILE A 425 11.12 -31.76 -14.12
N ASP A 426 11.61 -32.08 -15.32
CA ASP A 426 12.17 -31.10 -16.24
C ASP A 426 11.03 -30.52 -17.09
N LEU A 427 11.00 -29.20 -17.26
CA LEU A 427 9.90 -28.45 -17.89
C LEU A 427 10.29 -27.85 -19.24
#